data_AF-A0A7J4P004-F1
#
_entry.id   AF-A0A7J4P004-F1
#
_cell.length_a   1.000
_cell.length_b   1.000
_cell.length_c   1.000
_cell.angle_alpha   90.00
_cell.angle_beta   90.00
_cell.angle_gamma   90.00
#
_symmetry.space_group_name_H-M   'P 1'
#
loop_
_entity.id
_entity.type
_entity.pdbx_description
1 polymer ?
#
loop_
_entity_poly.entity_id
_entity_poly.type
_entity_poly.pdbx_seq_one_letter_code
_entity_poly.pdbx_strand_id
1 'polypeptide(L)'
;MEYKADAFLRTSGYIPPREQWAPADEALYSHDLILNVEPKRAEELRLQAIRHSVAKWYSGCSWYRRYCREFDFDPAVLKTGEDIARVPLVSHRFFKTYPEGPEFAGWLSQLALDGVPTPAIGKKNPSIDDVIEAYASAGLQAVYSSGTSGRFSFLPKD
;
A
#
# COMPACT_ATOMS: atom_id res chain seq x y z
N MET A 1 12.35 7.17 28.88
CA MET A 1 13.02 8.46 28.58
C MET A 1 12.52 8.81 27.19
N GLU A 2 11.62 9.78 27.07
CA GLU A 2 11.01 10.09 25.76
C GLU A 2 12.07 10.75 24.88
N TYR A 3 12.38 10.13 23.74
CA TYR A 3 13.38 10.65 22.81
C TYR A 3 12.83 11.94 22.19
N LYS A 4 13.65 13.00 22.13
CA LYS A 4 13.26 14.29 21.50
C LYS A 4 12.70 14.13 20.09
N ALA A 5 13.15 13.11 19.36
CA ALA A 5 12.65 12.77 18.04
C ALA A 5 11.20 12.24 18.06
N ASP A 6 10.84 11.36 19.00
CA ASP A 6 9.47 10.83 19.12
C ASP A 6 8.48 11.95 19.48
N ALA A 7 8.84 12.78 20.47
CA ALA A 7 8.07 13.94 20.85
C ALA A 7 7.84 14.88 19.65
N PHE A 8 8.87 15.16 18.85
CA PHE A 8 8.75 15.97 17.64
C PHE A 8 7.81 15.33 16.60
N LEU A 9 7.93 14.03 16.35
CA LEU A 9 7.09 13.32 15.38
C LEU A 9 5.62 13.35 15.80
N ARG A 10 5.32 13.19 17.10
CA ARG A 10 3.97 13.32 17.66
C ARG A 10 3.43 14.74 17.54
N THR A 11 4.19 15.74 17.97
CA THR A 11 3.72 17.15 17.91
C THR A 11 3.57 17.68 16.49
N SER A 12 4.34 17.14 15.54
CA SER A 12 4.28 17.53 14.12
C SER A 12 3.19 16.77 13.34
N GLY A 13 2.46 15.86 13.99
CA GLY A 13 1.38 15.08 13.36
C GLY A 13 1.86 13.97 12.41
N TYR A 14 3.12 13.55 12.51
CA TYR A 14 3.64 12.42 11.72
C TYR A 14 3.25 11.06 12.30
N ILE A 15 2.96 11.00 13.60
CA ILE A 15 2.41 9.80 14.25
C ILE A 15 0.92 10.06 14.50
N PRO A 16 0.02 9.25 13.92
CA PRO A 16 -1.41 9.42 14.13
C PRO A 16 -1.78 9.22 15.61
N PRO A 17 -2.92 9.77 16.08
CA PRO A 17 -3.47 9.45 17.39
C PRO A 17 -3.66 7.95 17.56
N ARG A 18 -3.44 7.43 18.78
CA ARG A 18 -3.46 5.98 19.03
C ARG A 18 -4.80 5.33 18.69
N GLU A 19 -5.88 6.08 18.80
CA GLU A 19 -7.25 5.63 18.49
C GLU A 19 -7.44 5.33 16.99
N GLN A 20 -6.54 5.84 16.14
CA GLN A 20 -6.56 5.65 14.68
C GLN A 20 -5.55 4.59 14.22
N TRP A 21 -4.78 4.00 15.14
CA TRP A 21 -3.72 3.08 14.78
C TRP A 21 -4.27 1.81 14.14
N ALA A 22 -3.76 1.51 12.95
CA ALA A 22 -3.82 0.17 12.40
C ALA A 22 -2.76 -0.72 13.09
N PRO A 23 -2.84 -2.05 12.93
CA PRO A 23 -1.83 -2.96 13.45
C PRO A 23 -0.39 -2.68 12.99
N ALA A 24 -0.20 -2.05 11.81
CA ALA A 24 1.12 -1.58 11.37
C ALA A 24 1.63 -0.39 12.21
N ASP A 25 0.75 0.54 12.57
CA ASP A 25 1.08 1.67 13.44
C ASP A 25 1.41 1.18 14.85
N GLU A 26 0.64 0.23 15.39
CA GLU A 26 0.96 -0.41 16.67
C GLU A 26 2.33 -1.10 16.60
N ALA A 27 2.68 -1.78 15.50
CA ALA A 27 4.00 -2.39 15.35
C ALA A 27 5.16 -1.38 15.33
N LEU A 28 4.94 -0.17 14.81
CA LEU A 28 5.98 0.86 14.66
C LEU A 28 6.08 1.81 15.86
N TYR A 29 4.96 2.16 16.49
CA TYR A 29 4.89 3.29 17.43
C TYR A 29 4.58 2.89 18.87
N SER A 30 4.26 1.62 19.16
CA SER A 30 3.97 1.15 20.52
C SER A 30 5.22 1.01 21.41
N HIS A 31 6.42 1.12 20.84
CA HIS A 31 7.69 0.98 21.54
C HIS A 31 8.62 2.15 21.22
N ASP A 32 9.33 2.66 22.22
CA ASP A 32 10.29 3.77 22.07
C ASP A 32 11.42 3.43 21.08
N LEU A 33 11.79 2.15 20.98
CA LEU A 33 12.81 1.67 20.07
C LEU A 33 12.38 0.33 19.45
N ILE A 34 12.14 0.33 18.13
CA ILE A 34 11.73 -0.87 17.37
C ILE A 34 12.74 -2.03 17.45
N LEU A 35 14.01 -1.73 17.76
CA LEU A 35 15.08 -2.72 17.88
C LEU A 35 15.16 -3.36 19.27
N ASN A 36 14.41 -2.85 20.25
CA ASN A 36 14.42 -3.35 21.63
C ASN A 36 13.11 -4.07 22.00
N VAL A 37 12.47 -4.67 21.00
CA VAL A 37 11.27 -5.48 21.17
C VAL A 37 11.70 -6.94 21.32
N GLU A 38 11.16 -7.63 22.32
CA GLU A 38 11.37 -9.07 22.50
C GLU A 38 11.03 -9.84 21.21
N PRO A 39 11.86 -10.80 20.75
CA PRO A 39 11.69 -11.43 19.44
C PRO A 39 10.30 -12.02 19.19
N LYS A 40 9.72 -12.70 20.19
CA LYS A 40 8.36 -13.25 20.10
C LYS A 40 7.31 -12.15 19.90
N ARG A 41 7.46 -11.04 20.62
CA ARG A 41 6.55 -9.90 20.50
C ARG A 41 6.69 -9.22 19.13
N ALA A 42 7.92 -9.12 18.61
CA ALA A 42 8.16 -8.58 17.27
C ALA A 42 7.50 -9.45 16.19
N GLU A 43 7.57 -10.78 16.31
CA GLU A 43 6.89 -11.71 15.40
C GLU A 43 5.36 -11.56 15.44
N GLU A 44 4.78 -11.44 16.63
CA GLU A 44 3.34 -11.21 16.80
C GLU A 44 2.90 -9.90 16.13
N LEU A 45 3.61 -8.80 16.40
CA LEU A 45 3.32 -7.48 15.82
C LEU A 45 3.43 -7.53 14.29
N ARG A 46 4.48 -8.18 13.76
CA ARG A 46 4.68 -8.36 12.32
C ARG A 46 3.53 -9.15 11.70
N LEU A 47 3.12 -10.25 12.32
CA LEU A 47 2.04 -11.08 11.81
C LEU A 47 0.70 -10.32 11.82
N GLN A 48 0.40 -9.57 12.89
CA GLN A 48 -0.82 -8.76 12.98
C GLN A 48 -0.84 -7.66 11.91
N ALA A 49 0.27 -6.95 11.72
CA ALA A 49 0.41 -5.94 10.67
C ALA A 49 0.20 -6.53 9.27
N ILE A 50 0.85 -7.66 8.95
CA ILE A 50 0.72 -8.32 7.65
C ILE A 50 -0.70 -8.82 7.43
N ARG A 51 -1.31 -9.49 8.42
CA ARG A 51 -2.70 -9.98 8.31
C ARG A 51 -3.68 -8.85 8.04
N HIS A 52 -3.53 -7.73 8.75
CA HIS A 52 -4.37 -6.56 8.54
C HIS A 52 -4.21 -5.99 7.13
N SER A 53 -2.98 -5.76 6.69
CA SER A 53 -2.69 -5.21 5.37
C SER A 53 -3.19 -6.13 4.25
N VAL A 54 -2.89 -7.42 4.31
CA VAL A 54 -3.34 -8.41 3.31
C VAL A 54 -4.86 -8.49 3.28
N ALA A 55 -5.52 -8.53 4.44
CA ALA A 55 -6.98 -8.54 4.50
C ALA A 55 -7.59 -7.27 3.88
N LYS A 56 -7.07 -6.08 4.24
CA LYS A 56 -7.53 -4.79 3.72
C LYS A 56 -7.42 -4.74 2.20
N TRP A 57 -6.27 -5.11 1.64
CA TRP A 57 -6.05 -5.13 0.19
C TRP A 57 -6.86 -6.22 -0.51
N TYR A 58 -6.99 -7.41 0.08
CA TYR A 58 -7.79 -8.49 -0.52
C TYR A 58 -9.28 -8.11 -0.58
N SER A 59 -9.82 -7.53 0.50
CA SER A 59 -11.23 -7.13 0.56
C SER A 59 -11.52 -5.84 -0.19
N GLY A 60 -10.50 -4.99 -0.36
CA GLY A 60 -10.66 -3.63 -0.86
C GLY A 60 -10.04 -3.40 -2.23
N CYS A 61 -9.27 -4.30 -2.83
CA CYS A 61 -8.74 -4.10 -4.18
C CYS A 61 -9.17 -5.26 -5.06
N SER A 62 -10.08 -5.00 -6.00
CA SER A 62 -10.60 -6.02 -6.92
C SER A 62 -9.52 -6.74 -7.73
N TRP A 63 -8.48 -6.03 -8.16
CA TRP A 63 -7.32 -6.62 -8.85
C TRP A 63 -6.54 -7.55 -7.93
N TYR A 64 -6.15 -7.09 -6.73
CA TYR A 64 -5.35 -7.89 -5.81
C TYR A 64 -6.11 -9.13 -5.34
N ARG A 65 -7.42 -9.02 -5.13
CA ARG A 65 -8.28 -10.17 -4.82
C ARG A 65 -8.26 -11.22 -5.92
N ARG A 66 -8.36 -10.81 -7.19
CA ARG A 66 -8.29 -11.72 -8.35
C ARG A 66 -6.92 -12.38 -8.41
N TYR A 67 -5.86 -11.58 -8.28
CA TYR A 67 -4.49 -12.06 -8.25
C TYR A 67 -4.30 -13.13 -7.17
N CYS A 68 -4.73 -12.89 -5.93
CA CYS A 68 -4.65 -13.89 -4.87
C CYS A 68 -5.40 -15.19 -5.19
N ARG A 69 -6.58 -15.11 -5.82
CA ARG A 69 -7.36 -16.30 -6.20
C ARG A 69 -6.69 -17.12 -7.29
N GLU A 70 -5.93 -16.51 -8.20
CA GLU A 70 -5.14 -17.24 -9.21
C GLU A 70 -4.03 -18.10 -8.59
N PHE A 71 -3.62 -17.80 -7.36
CA PHE A 71 -2.65 -18.58 -6.58
C PHE A 71 -3.31 -19.38 -5.44
N ASP A 72 -4.63 -19.59 -5.49
CA ASP A 72 -5.41 -20.30 -4.46
C ASP A 72 -5.19 -19.75 -3.04
N PHE A 73 -4.96 -18.43 -2.92
CA PHE A 73 -4.69 -17.76 -1.66
C PHE A 73 -5.95 -17.10 -1.08
N ASP A 74 -6.21 -17.40 0.20
CA ASP A 74 -7.22 -16.74 1.03
C ASP A 74 -6.56 -16.18 2.30
N PRO A 75 -6.78 -14.91 2.69
CA PRO A 75 -6.18 -14.31 3.89
C PRO A 75 -6.45 -15.08 5.19
N ALA A 76 -7.53 -15.86 5.29
CA ALA A 76 -7.87 -16.68 6.45
C ALA A 76 -6.82 -17.77 6.75
N VAL A 77 -5.96 -18.09 5.79
CA VAL A 77 -4.85 -19.05 5.99
C VAL A 77 -3.70 -18.48 6.81
N LEU A 78 -3.60 -17.15 6.97
CA LEU A 78 -2.52 -16.50 7.71
C LEU A 78 -2.75 -16.61 9.23
N LYS A 79 -2.23 -17.65 9.86
CA LYS A 79 -2.38 -17.91 11.31
C LYS A 79 -1.07 -17.82 12.06
N THR A 80 0.05 -18.17 11.42
CA THR A 80 1.39 -18.16 12.00
C THR A 80 2.35 -17.32 11.16
N GLY A 81 3.56 -17.09 11.69
CA GLY A 81 4.62 -16.42 10.94
C GLY A 81 5.06 -17.18 9.69
N GLU A 82 4.96 -18.51 9.67
CA GLU A 82 5.32 -19.35 8.53
C GLU A 82 4.33 -19.18 7.38
N ASP A 83 3.05 -18.97 7.69
CA ASP A 83 2.00 -18.76 6.68
C ASP A 83 2.25 -17.51 5.82
N ILE A 84 3.06 -16.55 6.28
CA ILE A 84 3.42 -15.34 5.52
C ILE A 84 4.07 -15.71 4.18
N ALA A 85 4.83 -16.81 4.11
CA ALA A 85 5.46 -17.27 2.87
C ALA A 85 4.45 -17.68 1.79
N ARG A 86 3.17 -17.85 2.16
CA ARG A 86 2.08 -18.20 1.24
C ARG A 86 1.45 -16.98 0.57
N VAL A 87 1.75 -15.76 1.04
CA VAL A 87 1.22 -14.53 0.45
C VAL A 87 1.78 -14.37 -0.97
N PRO A 88 0.92 -14.27 -2.00
CA PRO A 88 1.38 -14.05 -3.38
C PRO A 88 2.13 -12.72 -3.50
N LEU A 89 3.38 -12.80 -3.95
CA LEU A 89 4.23 -11.62 -4.12
C LEU A 89 4.00 -10.99 -5.48
N VAL A 90 3.57 -9.72 -5.48
CA VAL A 90 3.46 -8.94 -6.71
C VAL A 90 4.85 -8.52 -7.18
N SER A 91 5.24 -8.99 -8.36
CA SER A 91 6.53 -8.63 -8.96
C SER A 91 6.60 -7.14 -9.25
N HIS A 92 7.76 -6.51 -8.98
CA HIS A 92 8.01 -5.11 -9.34
C HIS A 92 7.78 -4.82 -10.84
N ARG A 93 7.89 -5.83 -11.71
CA ARG A 93 7.66 -5.70 -13.15
C ARG A 93 6.23 -5.30 -13.46
N PHE A 94 5.27 -5.76 -12.65
CA PHE A 94 3.87 -5.43 -12.80
C PHE A 94 3.62 -3.91 -12.75
N PHE A 95 4.27 -3.22 -11.81
CA PHE A 95 4.16 -1.75 -11.69
C PHE A 95 4.82 -0.98 -12.85
N LYS A 96 5.48 -1.68 -13.77
CA LYS A 96 6.09 -1.15 -15.00
C LYS A 96 5.32 -1.54 -16.26
N THR A 97 4.33 -2.45 -16.18
CA THR A 97 3.56 -2.92 -17.36
C THR A 97 2.31 -2.09 -17.61
N TYR A 98 2.28 -0.84 -17.14
CA TYR A 98 1.17 0.06 -17.39
C TYR A 98 1.02 0.37 -18.89
N PRO A 99 -0.21 0.46 -19.40
CA PRO A 99 -0.47 0.88 -20.78
C PRO A 99 -0.27 2.39 -20.96
N GLU A 100 -0.23 2.86 -22.20
CA GLU A 100 -0.13 4.28 -22.54
C GLU A 100 -1.49 4.87 -22.92
N GLY A 101 -1.61 6.20 -22.86
CA GLY A 101 -2.84 6.90 -23.24
C GLY A 101 -4.00 6.65 -22.28
N PRO A 102 -5.26 6.59 -22.77
CA PRO A 102 -6.45 6.56 -21.91
C PRO A 102 -6.55 5.28 -21.06
N GLU A 103 -5.93 4.18 -21.50
CA GLU A 103 -5.93 2.91 -20.77
C GLU A 103 -5.12 2.99 -19.47
N PHE A 104 -4.16 3.92 -19.38
CA PHE A 104 -3.35 4.11 -18.17
C PHE A 104 -4.23 4.43 -16.97
N ALA A 105 -5.27 5.25 -17.17
CA ALA A 105 -6.20 5.62 -16.13
C ALA A 105 -6.98 4.41 -15.60
N GLY A 106 -7.48 3.57 -16.50
CA GLY A 106 -8.20 2.35 -16.14
C GLY A 106 -7.30 1.32 -15.43
N TRP A 107 -6.04 1.22 -15.85
CA TRP A 107 -5.04 0.40 -15.16
C TRP A 107 -4.77 0.91 -13.75
N LEU A 108 -4.56 2.22 -13.56
CA LEU A 108 -4.27 2.80 -12.25
C LEU A 108 -5.44 2.65 -11.27
N SER A 109 -6.69 2.84 -11.71
CA SER A 109 -7.87 2.63 -10.83
C SER A 109 -7.97 1.20 -10.31
N GLN A 110 -7.54 0.21 -11.09
CA GLN A 110 -7.63 -1.19 -10.67
C GLN A 110 -6.67 -1.51 -9.51
N LEU A 111 -5.61 -0.71 -9.34
CA LEU A 111 -4.61 -0.90 -8.31
C LEU A 111 -4.93 -0.22 -6.99
N ALA A 112 -5.93 0.66 -6.96
CA ALA A 112 -6.33 1.36 -5.76
C ALA A 112 -7.28 0.51 -4.92
N LEU A 113 -7.55 0.96 -3.69
CA LEU A 113 -8.70 0.48 -2.94
C LEU A 113 -10.01 0.94 -3.61
N ASP A 114 -11.00 0.06 -3.58
CA ASP A 114 -12.33 0.21 -4.11
C ASP A 114 -12.97 1.45 -3.44
N GLY A 115 -13.64 2.29 -4.22
CA GLY A 115 -14.25 3.53 -3.76
C GLY A 115 -13.49 4.81 -4.14
N VAL A 116 -12.27 4.69 -4.66
CA VAL A 116 -11.60 5.82 -5.31
C VAL A 116 -12.27 6.09 -6.67
N PRO A 117 -12.81 7.30 -6.91
CA PRO A 117 -13.48 7.61 -8.17
C PRO A 117 -12.45 7.70 -9.31
N THR A 118 -12.75 7.05 -10.43
CA THR A 118 -12.00 7.26 -11.68
C THR A 118 -12.33 8.64 -12.25
N PRO A 119 -11.36 9.56 -12.36
CA PRO A 119 -11.61 10.89 -12.89
C PRO A 119 -11.91 10.86 -14.39
N ALA A 120 -12.77 11.77 -14.85
CA ALA A 120 -12.98 11.98 -16.28
C ALA A 120 -11.77 12.72 -16.87
N ILE A 121 -11.14 12.13 -17.88
CA ILE A 121 -10.01 12.74 -18.58
C ILE A 121 -10.51 13.38 -19.87
N GLY A 122 -10.56 14.71 -19.90
CA GLY A 122 -11.14 15.48 -21.02
C GLY A 122 -10.31 15.48 -22.31
N LYS A 123 -9.12 14.86 -22.31
CA LYS A 123 -8.22 14.78 -23.46
C LYS A 123 -8.41 13.46 -24.21
N LYS A 124 -8.46 13.53 -25.54
CA LYS A 124 -8.61 12.34 -26.41
C LYS A 124 -7.41 11.38 -26.32
N ASN A 125 -6.20 11.94 -26.21
CA ASN A 125 -4.94 11.22 -26.03
C ASN A 125 -4.18 11.83 -24.84
N PRO A 126 -4.52 11.46 -23.60
CA PRO A 126 -3.85 12.02 -22.42
C PRO A 126 -2.41 11.53 -22.30
N SER A 127 -1.52 12.39 -21.83
CA SER A 127 -0.20 11.98 -21.37
C SER A 127 -0.29 11.25 -20.02
N ILE A 128 0.82 10.65 -19.57
CA ILE A 128 0.92 10.10 -18.21
C ILE A 128 0.65 11.18 -17.16
N ASP A 129 1.23 12.37 -17.33
CA ASP A 129 1.06 13.49 -16.41
C ASP A 129 -0.40 13.96 -16.35
N ASP A 130 -1.10 14.00 -17.49
CA ASP A 130 -2.52 14.35 -17.54
C ASP A 130 -3.38 13.41 -16.69
N VAL A 131 -3.06 12.11 -16.70
CA VAL A 131 -3.75 11.10 -15.89
C VAL A 131 -3.41 11.27 -14.41
N ILE A 132 -2.14 11.50 -14.07
CA ILE A 132 -1.68 11.71 -12.69
C ILE A 132 -2.36 12.93 -12.07
N GLU A 133 -2.40 14.06 -12.78
CA GLU A 133 -3.04 15.29 -12.31
C GLU A 133 -4.55 15.12 -12.10
N ALA A 134 -5.21 14.38 -13.01
CA ALA A 134 -6.63 14.07 -12.89
C ALA A 134 -6.93 13.23 -11.63
N TYR A 135 -6.12 12.21 -11.35
CA TYR A 135 -6.27 11.39 -10.15
C TYR A 135 -5.93 12.16 -8.87
N ALA A 136 -4.87 12.97 -8.88
CA ALA A 136 -4.50 13.80 -7.75
C ALA A 136 -5.63 14.77 -7.37
N SER A 137 -6.29 15.36 -8.37
CA SER A 137 -7.46 16.23 -8.19
C SER A 137 -8.69 15.48 -7.65
N ALA A 138 -8.78 14.16 -7.89
CA ALA A 138 -9.82 13.28 -7.37
C ALA A 138 -9.48 12.65 -6.01
N GLY A 139 -8.34 13.01 -5.41
CA GLY A 139 -7.90 12.54 -4.10
C GLY A 139 -7.02 11.30 -4.12
N LEU A 140 -6.62 10.80 -5.28
CA LEU A 140 -5.67 9.68 -5.40
C LEU A 140 -4.31 10.17 -5.88
N GLN A 141 -3.29 10.02 -5.06
CA GLN A 141 -1.94 10.41 -5.46
C GLN A 141 -1.24 9.25 -6.18
N ALA A 142 -0.84 9.42 -7.44
CA ALA A 142 0.05 8.45 -8.08
C ALA A 142 1.49 8.73 -7.65
N VAL A 143 2.11 7.83 -6.90
CA VAL A 143 3.55 7.88 -6.61
C VAL A 143 4.31 7.12 -7.68
N TYR A 144 5.45 7.67 -8.10
CA TYR A 144 6.27 7.03 -9.11
C TYR A 144 7.76 7.16 -8.84
N SER A 145 8.51 6.17 -9.34
CA SER A 145 9.96 6.13 -9.25
C SER A 145 10.55 5.75 -10.60
N SER A 146 11.63 6.44 -11.00
CA SER A 146 12.35 6.17 -12.25
C SER A 146 13.02 4.79 -12.26
N GLY A 147 13.31 4.24 -11.09
CA GLY A 147 14.06 2.99 -10.95
C GLY A 147 15.39 3.00 -11.72
N THR A 148 16.01 1.83 -11.87
CA THR A 148 17.26 1.66 -12.65
C THR A 148 17.03 1.13 -14.06
N SER A 149 15.78 0.82 -14.42
CA SER A 149 15.44 0.13 -15.68
C SER A 149 14.96 1.06 -16.80
N GLY A 150 15.00 2.38 -16.62
CA GLY A 150 14.59 3.37 -17.62
C GLY A 150 13.07 3.50 -17.86
N ARG A 151 12.24 2.76 -17.11
CA ARG A 151 10.77 2.87 -17.13
C ARG A 151 10.28 3.10 -15.71
N PHE A 152 9.41 4.10 -15.56
CA PHE A 152 8.82 4.43 -14.27
C PHE A 152 8.07 3.24 -13.67
N SER A 153 7.96 3.21 -12.35
CA SER A 153 6.99 2.34 -11.65
C SER A 153 5.93 3.24 -11.06
N PHE A 154 4.66 2.92 -11.27
CA PHE A 154 3.53 3.69 -10.73
C PHE A 154 2.80 2.89 -9.66
N LEU A 155 2.51 3.53 -8.54
CA LEU A 155 1.62 3.00 -7.51
C LEU A 155 0.61 4.06 -7.10
N PRO A 156 -0.67 3.70 -6.93
CA PRO A 156 -1.61 4.58 -6.25
C PRO A 156 -1.24 4.69 -4.78
N LYS A 157 -1.39 5.89 -4.23
CA LYS A 157 -1.35 6.20 -2.81
C LYS A 157 -2.71 6.75 -2.43
N ASP A 158 -3.44 5.90 -1.73
CA ASP A 158 -4.77 6.05 -1.16
C ASP A 158 -4.74 6.57 0.29
#